data_AF-B7GH74-F1
#
_entry.id   AF-B7GH74-F1
#
_cell.length_a   1.000
_cell.length_b   1.000
_cell.length_c   1.000
_cell.angle_alpha   90.00
_cell.angle_beta   90.00
_cell.angle_gamma   90.00
#
_symmetry.space_group_name_H-M   'P 1'
#
loop_
_entity.id
_entity.type
_entity.pdbx_description
1 polymer ?
#
loop_
_entity_poly.entity_id
_entity_poly.type
_entity_poly.pdbx_seq_one_letter_code
_entity_poly.pdbx_strand_id
1 'polypeptide(L)'
;MEQKRKEIIINEIKYWKQTRLLPEQYCDFLLALYTEGNRDDVEQPTKQVPAWAIRVTMIMIGVFLPFALLVIYFTELSFVLQTLILSLFVIICFMTVRFFVQHKMLTHIALIVGALSLLLLSIRVSDIFFSESTSALAITVMCNCFVWLLIGWRFSLMYFVISGVVGIILLFSSFFI
;
A
#
# COMPACT_ATOMS: atom_id res chain seq x y z
N MET A 1 -37.07 16.39 -28.87
CA MET A 1 -38.08 16.06 -27.84
C MET A 1 -37.70 14.82 -27.03
N GLU A 2 -37.24 13.72 -27.65
CA GLU A 2 -36.91 12.47 -26.93
C GLU A 2 -35.68 12.56 -26.00
N GLN A 3 -34.64 13.31 -26.39
CA GLN A 3 -33.45 13.52 -25.56
C GLN A 3 -33.78 14.13 -24.19
N LYS A 4 -34.72 15.09 -24.15
CA LYS A 4 -35.17 15.73 -22.91
C LYS A 4 -35.88 14.75 -21.96
N ARG A 5 -36.60 13.75 -22.52
CA ARG A 5 -37.25 12.69 -21.74
C ARG A 5 -36.22 11.69 -21.21
N LYS A 6 -35.21 11.38 -22.02
CA LYS A 6 -34.07 10.52 -21.65
C LYS A 6 -33.30 11.11 -20.46
N GLU A 7 -33.00 12.41 -20.48
CA GLU A 7 -32.35 13.12 -19.36
C GLU A 7 -33.17 13.10 -18.07
N ILE A 8 -34.50 13.28 -18.15
CA ILE A 8 -35.40 13.22 -16.99
C ILE A 8 -35.36 11.83 -16.35
N ILE A 9 -35.43 10.77 -17.16
CA ILE A 9 -35.38 9.38 -16.67
C ILE A 9 -34.04 9.09 -16.00
N ILE A 10 -32.93 9.57 -16.56
CA ILE A 10 -31.59 9.41 -15.97
C ILE A 10 -31.51 10.09 -14.59
N ASN A 11 -32.10 11.28 -14.45
CA ASN A 11 -32.13 12.00 -13.17
C ASN A 11 -33.00 11.28 -12.12
N GLU A 12 -34.13 10.70 -12.51
CA GLU A 12 -34.96 9.88 -11.61
C GLU A 12 -34.23 8.62 -11.13
N ILE A 13 -33.54 7.91 -12.04
CA ILE A 13 -32.74 6.72 -11.66
C ILE A 13 -31.62 7.10 -10.69
N LYS A 14 -30.96 8.26 -10.90
CA LYS A 14 -29.95 8.79 -9.95
C LYS A 14 -30.57 9.08 -8.58
N TYR A 15 -31.77 9.64 -8.54
CA TYR A 15 -32.50 9.88 -7.30
C TYR A 15 -32.85 8.58 -6.56
N TRP A 16 -33.32 7.54 -7.28
CA TRP A 16 -33.60 6.23 -6.68
C TRP A 16 -32.37 5.55 -6.11
N LYS A 17 -31.21 5.72 -6.78
CA LYS A 17 -29.92 5.20 -6.30
C LYS A 17 -29.48 5.92 -5.02
N GLN A 18 -29.60 7.24 -4.95
CA GLN A 18 -29.24 8.01 -3.74
C GLN A 18 -30.13 7.70 -2.55
N THR A 19 -31.44 7.51 -2.79
CA THR A 19 -32.43 7.21 -1.75
C THR A 19 -32.52 5.72 -1.40
N ARG A 20 -31.75 4.86 -2.08
CA ARG A 20 -31.81 3.38 -1.95
C ARG A 20 -33.21 2.79 -2.16
N LEU A 21 -34.01 3.44 -3.00
CA LEU A 21 -35.35 2.98 -3.38
C LEU A 21 -35.29 1.72 -4.25
N LEU A 22 -34.20 1.54 -5.01
CA LEU A 22 -33.89 0.34 -5.74
C LEU A 22 -32.48 -0.18 -5.39
N PRO A 23 -32.25 -1.50 -5.44
CA PRO A 23 -30.91 -2.06 -5.30
C PRO A 23 -29.96 -1.53 -6.38
N GLU A 24 -28.72 -1.21 -6.01
CA GLU A 24 -27.75 -0.52 -6.86
C GLU A 24 -27.52 -1.20 -8.22
N GLN A 25 -27.56 -2.53 -8.25
CA GLN A 25 -27.35 -3.33 -9.46
C GLN A 25 -28.42 -3.07 -10.54
N TYR A 26 -29.67 -2.80 -10.16
CA TYR A 26 -30.75 -2.49 -11.10
C TYR A 26 -30.67 -1.04 -11.59
N CYS A 27 -30.32 -0.10 -10.71
CA CYS A 27 -30.07 1.28 -11.11
C CYS A 27 -28.92 1.35 -12.12
N ASP A 28 -27.84 0.60 -11.90
CA ASP A 28 -26.70 0.56 -12.81
C ASP A 28 -27.04 -0.08 -14.16
N PHE A 29 -27.89 -1.12 -14.18
CA PHE A 29 -28.41 -1.70 -15.42
C PHE A 29 -29.27 -0.70 -16.21
N LEU A 30 -30.22 -0.03 -15.55
CA LEU A 30 -31.08 0.97 -16.19
C LEU A 30 -30.27 2.18 -16.68
N LEU A 31 -29.32 2.66 -15.88
CA LEU A 31 -28.39 3.72 -16.29
C LEU A 31 -27.60 3.30 -17.52
N ALA A 32 -27.04 2.08 -17.56
CA ALA A 32 -26.30 1.59 -18.73
C ALA A 32 -27.19 1.49 -19.99
N LEU A 33 -28.44 1.07 -19.82
CA LEU A 33 -29.41 0.97 -20.91
C LEU A 33 -29.79 2.34 -21.47
N TYR A 34 -30.12 3.29 -20.59
CA TYR A 34 -30.51 4.64 -20.96
C TYR A 34 -29.32 5.55 -21.30
N THR A 35 -28.09 5.18 -20.98
CA THR A 35 -26.90 5.91 -21.45
C THR A 35 -26.30 5.32 -22.71
N GLU A 36 -26.81 4.18 -23.21
CA GLU A 36 -26.32 3.50 -24.42
C GLU A 36 -24.79 3.27 -24.42
N GLY A 37 -24.18 3.18 -23.23
CA GLY A 37 -22.73 3.08 -23.07
C GLY A 37 -21.97 4.40 -23.11
N ASN A 38 -22.64 5.55 -23.31
CA ASN A 38 -22.08 6.89 -23.10
C ASN A 38 -21.99 7.17 -21.60
N ARG A 39 -21.06 6.49 -20.92
CA ARG A 39 -20.81 6.59 -19.48
C ARG A 39 -20.10 7.88 -19.08
N ASP A 40 -20.03 8.87 -19.97
CA ASP A 40 -19.35 10.14 -19.73
C ASP A 40 -20.03 10.98 -18.63
N ASP A 41 -21.30 10.67 -18.28
CA ASP A 41 -22.10 11.48 -17.36
C ASP A 41 -22.52 10.75 -16.06
N VAL A 42 -22.00 9.53 -15.85
CA VAL A 42 -22.27 8.72 -14.66
C VAL A 42 -20.96 8.51 -13.92
N GLU A 43 -20.42 9.63 -13.42
CA GLU A 43 -19.49 9.62 -12.31
C GLU A 43 -20.15 8.90 -11.14
N GLN A 44 -19.88 7.59 -11.03
CA GLN A 44 -20.02 6.93 -9.76
C GLN A 44 -19.12 7.70 -8.78
N PRO A 45 -19.60 8.04 -7.57
CA PRO A 45 -18.73 8.58 -6.53
C PRO A 45 -17.89 7.42 -5.95
N THR A 46 -17.16 6.70 -6.80
CA THR A 46 -15.85 6.20 -6.36
C THR A 46 -15.13 7.45 -5.89
N LYS A 47 -14.66 7.49 -4.63
CA LYS A 47 -13.78 8.56 -4.15
C LYS A 47 -12.55 8.55 -5.05
N GLN A 48 -12.62 9.25 -6.18
CA GLN A 48 -11.54 9.31 -7.14
C GLN A 48 -10.49 10.19 -6.50
N VAL A 49 -9.51 9.54 -5.89
CA VAL A 49 -8.36 10.24 -5.36
C VAL A 49 -7.73 10.94 -6.55
N PRO A 50 -7.57 12.28 -6.51
CA PRO A 50 -7.24 13.01 -7.70
C PRO A 50 -5.86 12.56 -8.20
N ALA A 51 -5.70 12.40 -9.52
CA ALA A 51 -4.49 11.83 -10.13
C ALA A 51 -3.20 12.56 -9.74
N TRP A 52 -3.28 13.85 -9.39
CA TRP A 52 -2.14 14.61 -8.87
C TRP A 52 -1.71 14.12 -7.48
N ALA A 53 -2.64 13.79 -6.58
CA ALA A 53 -2.34 13.25 -5.26
C ALA A 53 -1.66 11.88 -5.37
N ILE A 54 -2.07 11.05 -6.34
CA ILE A 54 -1.42 9.78 -6.68
C ILE A 54 0.03 10.01 -7.14
N ARG A 55 0.25 10.95 -8.06
CA ARG A 55 1.60 11.30 -8.56
C ARG A 55 2.50 11.85 -7.46
N VAL A 56 1.99 12.75 -6.62
CA VAL A 56 2.73 13.28 -5.46
C VAL A 56 3.06 12.15 -4.49
N THR A 57 2.12 11.25 -4.20
CA THR A 57 2.35 10.10 -3.30
C THR A 57 3.41 9.15 -3.87
N MET A 58 3.40 8.88 -5.19
CA MET A 58 4.44 8.10 -5.87
C MET A 58 5.83 8.74 -5.70
N ILE A 59 5.95 10.04 -5.96
CA ILE A 59 7.21 10.77 -5.81
C ILE A 59 7.67 10.76 -4.35
N MET A 60 6.75 10.97 -3.41
CA MET A 60 7.03 10.95 -1.98
C MET A 60 7.59 9.59 -1.55
N ILE A 61 6.95 8.47 -1.95
CA ILE A 61 7.43 7.12 -1.65
C ILE A 61 8.77 6.83 -2.34
N GLY A 62 8.98 7.33 -3.57
CA GLY A 62 10.24 7.17 -4.28
C GLY A 62 11.42 7.89 -3.60
N VAL A 63 11.19 9.13 -3.14
CA VAL A 63 12.19 9.95 -2.43
C VAL A 63 12.41 9.48 -0.99
N PHE A 64 11.43 8.81 -0.41
CA PHE A 64 11.50 8.29 0.95
C PHE A 64 12.64 7.29 1.15
N LEU A 65 12.89 6.41 0.18
CA LEU A 65 13.95 5.40 0.30
C LEU A 65 15.37 6.01 0.42
N PRO A 66 15.82 6.90 -0.48
CA PRO A 66 17.10 7.56 -0.33
C PRO A 66 17.14 8.46 0.92
N PHE A 67 16.01 9.04 1.33
CA PHE A 67 15.95 9.81 2.58
C PHE A 67 16.17 8.95 3.82
N ALA A 68 15.54 7.77 3.89
CA ALA A 68 15.76 6.81 4.99
C ALA A 68 17.23 6.37 5.06
N LEU A 69 17.86 6.12 3.91
CA LEU A 69 19.30 5.81 3.83
C LEU A 69 20.17 6.97 4.28
N LEU A 70 19.84 8.20 3.87
CA LEU A 70 20.58 9.40 4.27
C LEU A 70 20.51 9.60 5.79
N VAL A 71 19.33 9.45 6.40
CA VAL A 71 19.15 9.54 7.86
C VAL A 71 19.94 8.45 8.59
N ILE A 72 20.06 7.25 8.02
CA ILE A 72 20.84 6.17 8.62
C ILE A 72 22.34 6.40 8.49
N TYR A 73 22.79 6.96 7.36
CA TYR A 73 24.21 7.21 7.09
C TYR A 73 24.74 8.49 7.77
N PHE A 74 23.86 9.43 8.11
CA PHE A 74 24.21 10.56 8.96
C PHE A 74 24.42 10.09 10.40
N THR A 75 25.62 9.59 10.68
CA THR A 75 26.04 9.00 11.96
C THR A 75 26.06 10.00 13.13
N GLU A 76 25.95 11.30 12.85
CA GLU A 76 25.89 12.39 13.83
C GLU A 76 24.50 12.52 14.50
N LEU A 77 23.48 11.86 13.96
CA LEU A 77 22.13 11.90 14.53
C LEU A 77 22.01 10.91 15.69
N SER A 78 21.36 11.33 16.78
CA SER A 78 21.17 10.45 17.92
C SER A 78 20.36 9.21 17.52
N PHE A 79 20.76 8.07 18.08
CA PHE A 79 20.14 6.78 17.83
C PHE A 79 18.60 6.81 18.02
N VAL A 80 18.13 7.55 19.04
CA VAL A 80 16.71 7.73 19.35
C VAL A 80 15.95 8.45 18.24
N LEU A 81 16.54 9.50 17.65
CA LEU A 81 15.88 10.25 16.58
C LEU A 81 15.80 9.43 15.29
N GLN A 82 16.86 8.70 14.96
CA GLN A 82 16.89 7.84 13.78
C GLN A 82 15.80 6.76 13.83
N THR A 83 15.67 6.06 14.96
CA THR A 83 14.63 5.02 15.14
C THR A 83 13.22 5.59 15.15
N LEU A 84 13.02 6.76 15.77
CA LEU A 84 11.72 7.43 15.76
C LEU A 84 11.31 7.83 14.34
N ILE A 85 12.19 8.48 13.59
CA ILE A 85 11.95 8.88 12.19
C ILE A 85 11.61 7.66 11.33
N LEU A 86 12.40 6.59 11.43
CA LEU A 86 12.20 5.38 10.65
C LEU A 86 10.88 4.66 11.01
N SER A 87 10.48 4.66 12.30
CA SER A 87 9.20 4.10 12.74
C SER A 87 8.00 4.88 12.20
N LEU A 88 8.06 6.21 12.22
CA LEU A 88 7.01 7.09 11.71
C LEU A 88 6.84 6.88 10.20
N PHE A 89 7.95 6.68 9.52
CA PHE A 89 8.02 6.34 8.12
C PHE A 89 7.33 5.02 7.76
N VAL A 90 7.54 3.96 8.54
CA VAL A 90 6.81 2.68 8.37
C VAL A 90 5.30 2.88 8.53
N ILE A 91 4.87 3.69 9.52
CA ILE A 91 3.45 4.01 9.75
C ILE A 91 2.84 4.73 8.54
N ILE A 92 3.54 5.73 7.99
CA ILE A 92 3.08 6.46 6.79
C ILE A 92 2.93 5.50 5.59
N CYS A 93 3.89 4.59 5.38
CA CYS A 93 3.79 3.60 4.30
C CYS A 93 2.54 2.72 4.47
N PHE A 94 2.27 2.23 5.68
CA PHE A 94 1.11 1.39 5.96
C PHE A 94 -0.22 2.15 5.80
N MET A 95 -0.28 3.41 6.23
CA MET A 95 -1.44 4.27 6.03
C MET A 95 -1.70 4.53 4.53
N THR A 96 -0.63 4.74 3.75
CA THR A 96 -0.72 4.95 2.31
C THR A 96 -1.22 3.71 1.59
N VAL A 97 -0.75 2.51 1.98
CA VAL A 97 -1.27 1.23 1.48
C VAL A 97 -2.78 1.12 1.74
N ARG A 98 -3.25 1.45 2.95
CA ARG A 98 -4.68 1.40 3.28
C ARG A 98 -5.52 2.42 2.55
N PHE A 99 -4.99 3.61 2.30
CA PHE A 99 -5.73 4.67 1.61
C PHE A 99 -5.80 4.43 0.10
N PHE A 100 -4.76 3.86 -0.50
CA PHE A 100 -4.65 3.64 -1.94
C PHE A 100 -4.82 2.18 -2.38
N VAL A 101 -5.54 1.34 -1.61
CA VAL A 101 -5.85 -0.07 -1.97
C VAL A 101 -6.49 -0.21 -3.35
N GLN A 102 -7.19 0.84 -3.83
CA GLN A 102 -7.82 0.83 -5.14
C GLN A 102 -6.83 0.87 -6.32
N HIS A 103 -5.61 1.37 -6.11
CA HIS A 103 -4.59 1.49 -7.17
C HIS A 103 -3.47 0.47 -7.00
N LYS A 104 -3.60 -0.67 -7.69
CA LYS A 104 -2.68 -1.82 -7.62
C LYS A 104 -1.19 -1.43 -7.68
N MET A 105 -0.79 -0.57 -8.61
CA MET A 105 0.61 -0.17 -8.80
C MET A 105 1.20 0.59 -7.60
N LEU A 106 0.44 1.54 -7.04
CA LEU A 106 0.85 2.29 -5.85
C LEU A 106 0.97 1.38 -4.63
N THR A 107 0.02 0.47 -4.47
CA THR A 107 0.02 -0.51 -3.37
C THR A 107 1.26 -1.38 -3.43
N HIS A 108 1.68 -1.85 -4.61
CA HIS A 108 2.90 -2.65 -4.76
C HIS A 108 4.16 -1.88 -4.35
N ILE A 109 4.33 -0.65 -4.84
CA ILE A 109 5.53 0.17 -4.54
C ILE A 109 5.58 0.53 -3.05
N ALA A 110 4.47 0.98 -2.47
CA ALA A 110 4.38 1.31 -1.05
C ALA A 110 4.68 0.10 -0.16
N LEU A 111 4.26 -1.10 -0.58
CA LEU A 111 4.50 -2.34 0.16
C LEU A 111 5.97 -2.77 0.09
N ILE A 112 6.64 -2.61 -1.05
CA ILE A 112 8.09 -2.88 -1.19
C ILE A 112 8.90 -1.91 -0.32
N VAL A 113 8.61 -0.61 -0.38
CA VAL A 113 9.32 0.40 0.43
C VAL A 113 9.04 0.22 1.93
N GLY A 114 7.79 -0.10 2.28
CA GLY A 114 7.39 -0.46 3.65
C GLY A 114 8.12 -1.70 4.17
N ALA A 115 8.30 -2.72 3.33
CA ALA A 115 9.03 -3.93 3.70
C ALA A 115 10.50 -3.66 3.98
N LEU A 116 11.16 -2.89 3.10
CA LEU A 116 12.57 -2.58 3.25
C LEU A 116 12.81 -1.70 4.48
N SER A 117 11.94 -0.70 4.71
CA SER A 117 12.00 0.14 5.90
C SER A 117 11.74 -0.63 7.20
N LEU A 118 10.81 -1.59 7.19
CA LEU A 118 10.57 -2.49 8.33
C LEU A 118 11.82 -3.33 8.65
N LEU A 119 12.48 -3.89 7.63
CA LEU A 119 13.73 -4.64 7.81
C LEU A 119 14.82 -3.76 8.43
N LEU A 120 15.04 -2.56 7.89
CA LEU A 120 16.01 -1.59 8.41
C LEU A 120 15.72 -1.23 9.87
N LEU A 121 14.45 -1.02 10.21
CA LEU A 121 14.02 -0.74 11.58
C LEU A 121 14.31 -1.92 12.50
N SER A 122 13.99 -3.13 12.05
CA SER A 122 14.19 -4.33 12.83
C SER A 122 15.66 -4.60 13.13
N ILE A 123 16.55 -4.40 12.15
CA ILE A 123 18.00 -4.50 12.33
C ILE A 123 18.47 -3.48 13.37
N ARG A 124 18.05 -2.21 13.27
CA ARG A 124 18.45 -1.18 14.24
C ARG A 124 17.93 -1.45 15.64
N VAL A 125 16.70 -1.97 15.79
CA VAL A 125 16.16 -2.35 17.10
C VAL A 125 16.93 -3.53 17.70
N SER A 126 17.30 -4.52 16.88
CA SER A 126 18.11 -5.66 17.33
C SER A 126 19.49 -5.23 17.81
N ASP A 127 20.10 -4.22 17.17
CA ASP A 127 21.41 -3.66 17.53
C ASP A 127 21.41 -3.01 18.93
N ILE A 128 20.30 -2.37 19.34
CA ILE A 128 20.16 -1.79 20.70
C ILE A 128 19.99 -2.89 21.75
N PHE A 129 19.09 -3.84 21.46
CA PHE A 129 18.58 -4.76 22.47
C PHE A 129 19.56 -5.89 22.74
N PHE A 130 20.35 -6.29 21.75
CA PHE A 130 21.32 -7.37 21.85
C PHE A 130 22.65 -6.93 21.24
N SER A 131 23.59 -6.50 22.08
CA SER A 131 24.97 -6.25 21.67
C SER A 131 25.55 -7.49 20.96
N GLU A 132 25.82 -7.36 19.65
CA GLU A 132 26.64 -8.23 18.80
C GLU A 132 26.35 -9.75 18.74
N SER A 133 25.27 -10.26 19.33
CA SER A 133 24.97 -11.70 19.19
C SER A 133 24.38 -12.02 17.81
N THR A 134 25.12 -12.75 16.98
CA THR A 134 24.72 -13.21 15.64
C THR A 134 23.37 -13.93 15.65
N SER A 135 23.03 -14.60 16.75
CA SER A 135 21.76 -15.29 16.95
C SER A 135 20.55 -14.34 17.04
N ALA A 136 20.68 -13.17 17.67
CA ALA A 136 19.57 -12.22 17.80
C ALA A 136 19.22 -11.56 16.45
N LEU A 137 20.24 -11.27 15.64
CA LEU A 137 20.06 -10.78 14.27
C LEU A 137 19.37 -11.84 13.40
N ALA A 138 19.79 -13.10 13.50
CA ALA A 138 19.18 -14.21 12.76
C ALA A 138 17.68 -14.35 13.09
N ILE A 139 17.31 -14.33 14.38
CA ILE A 139 15.91 -14.39 14.83
C ILE A 139 15.11 -13.19 14.29
N THR A 140 15.69 -11.99 14.32
CA THR A 140 15.04 -10.77 13.84
C THR A 140 14.76 -10.83 12.34
N VAL A 141 15.74 -11.26 11.54
CA VAL A 141 15.55 -11.42 10.08
C VAL A 141 14.55 -12.52 9.78
N MET A 142 14.54 -13.61 10.56
CA MET A 142 13.58 -14.70 10.42
C MET A 142 12.14 -14.23 10.67
N CYS A 143 11.93 -13.42 11.72
CA CYS A 143 10.63 -12.78 12.00
C CYS A 143 10.20 -11.85 10.84
N ASN A 144 11.11 -11.05 10.28
CA ASN A 144 10.80 -10.19 9.12
C ASN A 144 10.41 -11.00 7.89
N CYS A 145 11.12 -12.09 7.60
CA CYS A 145 10.77 -12.99 6.49
C CYS A 145 9.39 -13.61 6.69
N PHE A 146 9.03 -13.99 7.91
CA PHE A 146 7.67 -14.49 8.23
C PHE A 146 6.59 -13.44 8.01
N VAL A 147 6.83 -12.21 8.46
CA VAL A 147 5.92 -11.08 8.22
C VAL A 147 5.76 -10.85 6.72
N TRP A 148 6.85 -10.93 5.95
CA TRP A 148 6.79 -10.83 4.49
C TRP A 148 6.00 -11.96 3.85
N LEU A 149 6.19 -13.19 4.32
CA LEU A 149 5.48 -14.35 3.78
C LEU A 149 3.97 -14.28 4.08
N LEU A 150 3.59 -13.84 5.29
CA LEU A 150 2.18 -13.61 5.67
C LEU A 150 1.52 -12.50 4.83
N ILE A 151 2.21 -11.38 4.63
CA ILE A 151 1.70 -10.27 3.81
C ILE A 151 1.62 -10.69 2.33
N GLY A 152 2.63 -11.42 1.84
CA GLY A 152 2.67 -11.93 0.46
C GLY A 152 1.54 -12.91 0.19
N TRP A 153 1.22 -13.77 1.15
CA TRP A 153 0.08 -14.68 1.06
C TRP A 153 -1.25 -13.92 1.16
N ARG A 154 -1.40 -12.99 2.11
CA ARG A 154 -2.65 -12.23 2.30
C ARG A 154 -3.02 -11.36 1.09
N PHE A 155 -2.02 -10.77 0.42
CA PHE A 155 -2.20 -9.90 -0.74
C PHE A 155 -1.90 -10.59 -2.08
N SER A 156 -1.64 -11.90 -2.09
CA SER A 156 -1.30 -12.70 -3.28
C SER A 156 -0.16 -12.12 -4.13
N LEU A 157 0.86 -11.54 -3.49
CA LEU A 157 2.01 -10.91 -4.15
C LEU A 157 3.16 -11.90 -4.28
N MET A 158 3.31 -12.51 -5.47
CA MET A 158 4.36 -13.51 -5.74
C MET A 158 5.77 -13.01 -5.40
N TYR A 159 6.11 -11.76 -5.73
CA TYR A 159 7.44 -11.19 -5.43
C TYR A 159 7.77 -11.16 -3.93
N PHE A 160 6.77 -10.98 -3.09
CA PHE A 160 6.96 -10.87 -1.64
C PHE A 160 7.16 -12.25 -0.99
N VAL A 161 6.45 -13.26 -1.50
CA VAL A 161 6.65 -14.66 -1.13
C VAL A 161 8.04 -15.13 -1.57
N ILE A 162 8.46 -14.82 -2.81
CA ILE A 162 9.80 -15.16 -3.31
C ILE A 162 10.88 -14.51 -2.44
N SER A 163 10.75 -13.21 -2.13
CA SER A 163 11.69 -12.50 -1.26
C SER A 163 11.78 -13.12 0.14
N GLY A 164 10.64 -13.51 0.74
CA GLY A 164 10.60 -14.18 2.03
C GLY A 164 11.26 -15.57 2.01
N VAL A 165 10.99 -16.37 0.96
CA VAL A 165 11.59 -17.70 0.79
C VAL A 165 13.11 -17.61 0.56
N VAL A 166 13.55 -16.69 -0.30
CA VAL A 166 14.99 -16.44 -0.53
C VAL A 166 15.67 -15.97 0.75
N GLY A 167 15.05 -15.09 1.53
CA GLY A 167 15.57 -14.66 2.83
C GLY A 167 15.74 -15.79 3.83
N ILE A 168 14.78 -16.72 3.90
CA ILE A 168 14.88 -17.92 4.73
C ILE A 168 16.02 -18.84 4.26
N ILE A 169 16.14 -19.07 2.96
CA ILE A 169 17.21 -19.90 2.38
C ILE A 169 18.59 -19.31 2.71
N LEU A 170 18.76 -17.99 2.57
CA LEU A 170 20.02 -17.31 2.90
C LEU A 170 20.35 -17.42 4.39
N LEU A 171 19.37 -17.32 5.29
CA LEU A 171 19.60 -17.53 6.72
C LEU A 171 20.05 -18.95 7.02
N PHE A 172 19.42 -19.96 6.43
CA PHE A 172 19.85 -21.35 6.57
C PHE A 172 21.27 -21.58 6.05
N SER A 173 21.62 -20.97 4.92
CA SER A 173 22.98 -21.04 4.38
C SER A 173 24.00 -20.35 5.29
N SER A 174 23.63 -19.24 5.93
CA SER A 174 24.51 -18.51 6.84
C SER A 174 24.74 -19.23 8.18
N PHE A 175 23.83 -20.11 8.59
CA PHE A 175 24.00 -20.90 9.82
C PHE A 175 24.84 -22.17 9.57
N PHE A 176 24.95 -22.59 8.31
CA PHE A 176 25.70 -23.79 7.92
C PHE A 176 27.15 -23.49 7.50
N ILE A 177 27.49 -22.22 7.27
CA ILE A 177 28.86 -21.73 7.00
C ILE A 177 29.57 -21.42 8.33
#